data_AF-A0A419E6C1-F1
#
_entry.id   AF-A0A419E6C1-F1
#
_cell.length_a   1.000
_cell.length_b   1.000
_cell.length_c   1.000
_cell.angle_alpha   90.00
_cell.angle_beta   90.00
_cell.angle_gamma   90.00
#
_symmetry.space_group_name_H-M   'P 1'
#
loop_
_entity.id
_entity.type
_entity.pdbx_description
1 polymer ?
#
loop_
_entity_poly.entity_id
_entity_poly.type
_entity_poly.pdbx_seq_one_letter_code
_entity_poly.pdbx_strand_id
1 'polypeptide(L)' 'MSRQSPVVTLEEIPGTKYPDLAAAQQHSLAETASDLTATIRALLESGALVNQNGRIIPNPQG' A
#
# COMPACT_ATOMS: atom_id res chain seq x y z
N MET A 1 21.59 8.51 12.60
CA MET A 1 21.26 8.73 11.18
C MET A 1 19.90 9.41 11.11
N SER A 2 19.77 10.56 10.44
CA SER A 2 18.50 11.28 10.31
C SER A 2 17.55 10.51 9.39
N ARG A 3 16.39 10.07 9.89
CA ARG A 3 15.31 9.55 9.03
C ARG A 3 14.75 10.73 8.23
N GLN A 4 14.99 10.74 6.94
CA GLN A 4 14.40 11.70 6.02
C GLN A 4 12.91 11.35 5.88
N SER A 5 12.02 12.25 6.30
CA SER A 5 10.58 12.03 6.19
C SER A 5 10.19 11.89 4.72
N PRO A 6 9.31 10.94 4.35
CA PRO A 6 8.83 10.82 2.99
C PRO A 6 8.14 12.12 2.56
N VAL A 7 8.46 12.58 1.35
CA VAL A 7 7.78 13.73 0.74
C VAL A 7 6.42 13.24 0.26
N VAL A 8 5.35 13.75 0.87
CA VAL A 8 3.97 13.47 0.45
C VAL A 8 3.56 14.52 -0.57
N THR A 9 3.37 14.12 -1.81
CA THR A 9 2.76 14.95 -2.86
C THR A 9 1.27 14.67 -2.94
N LEU A 10 0.46 15.73 -2.80
CA LEU A 10 -0.99 15.69 -3.00
C LEU A 10 -1.28 16.14 -4.44
N GLU A 11 -1.91 15.26 -5.23
CA GLU A 11 -2.48 15.61 -6.55
C GLU A 11 -3.98 15.80 -6.40
N GLU A 12 -4.50 16.93 -6.87
CA GLU A 12 -5.94 17.15 -6.96
C GLU A 12 -6.50 16.40 -8.18
N ILE A 13 -7.44 15.50 -7.94
CA ILE A 13 -8.22 14.85 -8.99
C ILE A 13 -9.51 15.66 -9.17
N PRO A 14 -9.64 16.44 -10.27
CA PRO A 14 -10.85 17.23 -10.49
C PRO A 14 -12.06 16.30 -10.64
N GLY A 15 -13.22 16.72 -10.13
CA GLY A 15 -14.47 15.94 -10.17
C GLY A 15 -14.98 15.61 -11.58
N THR A 16 -14.36 16.15 -12.63
CA THR A 16 -14.62 15.83 -14.04
C THR A 16 -13.74 14.71 -14.59
N LYS A 17 -12.68 14.28 -13.87
CA LYS A 17 -11.76 13.21 -14.30
C LYS A 17 -12.47 11.85 -14.32
N TYR A 18 -13.40 11.64 -13.40
CA TYR A 18 -14.21 10.42 -13.30
C TYR A 18 -15.69 10.77 -13.20
N PRO A 19 -16.58 9.98 -13.84
CA PRO A 19 -18.02 10.27 -13.86
C PRO A 19 -18.70 10.10 -12.50
N ASP A 20 -18.11 9.30 -11.61
CA ASP A 20 -18.59 9.06 -10.26
C ASP A 20 -17.46 8.51 -9.36
N LEU A 21 -17.78 8.30 -8.08
CA LEU A 21 -16.85 7.75 -7.09
C LEU A 21 -16.43 6.31 -7.41
N ALA A 22 -17.32 5.49 -7.96
CA ALA A 22 -17.03 4.09 -8.24
C ALA A 22 -15.97 3.97 -9.35
N ALA A 23 -16.09 4.77 -10.41
CA ALA A 23 -15.11 4.86 -11.49
C ALA A 23 -13.75 5.37 -10.98
N ALA A 24 -13.75 6.37 -10.09
CA ALA A 24 -12.53 6.86 -9.46
C ALA A 24 -11.83 5.76 -8.63
N GLN A 25 -12.57 5.05 -7.79
CA GLN A 25 -12.06 3.94 -6.99
C GLN A 25 -11.51 2.80 -7.85
N GLN A 26 -12.21 2.47 -8.93
CA GLN A 26 -11.77 1.41 -9.83
C GLN A 26 -10.50 1.76 -10.59
N HIS A 27 -10.31 3.04 -10.95
CA HIS A 27 -9.06 3.51 -11.53
C HIS A 27 -7.89 3.38 -10.55
N SER A 28 -8.08 3.75 -9.27
CA SER A 28 -7.02 3.67 -8.25
C SER A 28 -6.74 2.24 -7.77
N LEU A 29 -7.59 1.26 -8.09
CA LEU A 29 -7.49 -0.10 -7.58
C LEU A 29 -6.16 -0.78 -7.95
N ALA A 30 -5.73 -0.65 -9.20
CA ALA A 30 -4.51 -1.31 -9.70
C ALA A 30 -3.25 -0.78 -9.01
N GLU A 31 -3.14 0.54 -8.89
CA GLU A 31 -2.02 1.21 -8.20
C GLU A 31 -2.03 0.86 -6.71
N THR A 32 -3.18 0.94 -6.06
CA THR A 32 -3.33 0.58 -4.64
C THR A 32 -2.95 -0.88 -4.38
N ALA A 33 -3.36 -1.80 -5.26
CA ALA A 33 -3.02 -3.22 -5.12
C ALA A 33 -1.52 -3.47 -5.31
N SER A 34 -0.88 -2.75 -6.24
CA SER A 34 0.56 -2.80 -6.46
C SER A 34 1.33 -2.32 -5.22
N ASP A 35 0.95 -1.17 -4.67
CA ASP A 35 1.59 -0.58 -3.49
C ASP A 35 1.40 -1.45 -2.24
N LEU A 36 0.20 -2.00 -2.05
CA LEU A 36 -0.07 -2.95 -0.96
C LEU A 36 0.80 -4.20 -1.09
N THR A 37 0.93 -4.74 -2.31
CA THR A 37 1.78 -5.92 -2.57
C THR A 37 3.25 -5.64 -2.25
N ALA A 38 3.76 -4.48 -2.67
CA ALA A 38 5.13 -4.06 -2.36
C ALA A 38 5.35 -3.92 -0.85
N THR A 39 4.38 -3.31 -0.15
CA THR A 39 4.43 -3.14 1.31
C THR A 39 4.45 -4.49 2.03
N ILE A 40 3.57 -5.44 1.65
CA ILE A 40 3.54 -6.78 2.27
C ILE A 40 4.87 -7.51 2.05
N ARG A 41 5.47 -7.42 0.85
CA ARG A 41 6.79 -8.02 0.58
C ARG A 41 7.88 -7.42 1.45
N ALA A 42 7.96 -6.09 1.54
CA ALA A 42 8.95 -5.41 2.40
C ALA A 42 8.78 -5.79 3.88
N LEU A 43 7.54 -5.98 4.34
CA LEU A 43 7.28 -6.41 5.71
C LEU A 43 7.65 -7.88 5.96
N LEU A 44 7.50 -8.76 4.97
CA LEU A 44 8.00 -10.14 5.03
C LEU A 44 9.54 -10.16 5.03
N GLU A 45 10.19 -9.35 4.18
CA GLU A 45 11.65 -9.23 4.09
C GLU A 45 12.28 -8.66 5.37
N SER A 46 11.60 -7.70 6.01
CA SER A 46 12.05 -7.15 7.30
C SER A 46 11.80 -8.07 8.49
N GLY A 47 11.06 -9.17 8.29
CA GLY A 47 10.67 -10.09 9.35
C GLY A 47 9.55 -9.56 10.26
N ALA A 48 8.90 -8.45 9.92
CA ALA A 48 7.75 -7.92 10.65
C ALA A 48 6.48 -8.74 10.40
N LEU A 49 6.37 -9.35 9.21
CA LEU A 49 5.34 -10.34 8.87
C LEU A 49 5.98 -11.71 8.63
N VAL A 50 5.20 -12.78 8.83
CA VAL A 50 5.59 -14.15 8.48
C VAL A 50 4.45 -14.87 7.77
N ASN A 51 4.80 -15.82 6.91
CA ASN A 51 3.83 -16.77 6.33
C ASN A 51 3.76 -18.01 7.22
N GLN A 52 2.64 -18.19 7.91
CA GLN A 52 2.37 -19.37 8.73
C GLN A 52 1.17 -20.12 8.14
N ASN A 53 1.41 -21.34 7.64
CA ASN A 53 0.37 -22.19 7.05
C ASN A 53 -0.43 -21.51 5.92
N GLY A 54 0.23 -20.71 5.08
CA GLY A 54 -0.40 -19.98 3.98
C GLY A 54 -1.09 -18.68 4.40
N ARG A 55 -0.99 -18.28 5.67
CA ARG A 55 -1.53 -17.00 6.17
C ARG A 55 -0.39 -16.04 6.48
N ILE A 56 -0.53 -14.80 6.03
CA ILE A 56 0.37 -13.71 6.40
C ILE A 56 -0.10 -13.14 7.74
N ILE A 57 0.75 -13.20 8.76
CA ILE A 57 0.47 -12.71 10.12
C ILE A 57 1.64 -11.85 10.64
N PRO A 58 1.41 -10.96 11.62
CA PRO A 58 2.50 -10.32 12.36
C PRO A 58 3.46 -11.36 12.94
N ASN A 59 4.77 -11.09 12.86
CA ASN A 59 5.76 -11.98 13.45
C ASN A 59 5.64 -11.95 14.99
N PRO A 60 5.31 -13.07 15.65
CA PRO A 60 5.18 -13.11 17.10
C PRO A 60 6.53 -13.04 17.84
N GLN A 61 7.66 -13.12 17.13
CA GLN A 61 9.02 -13.08 17.69
C GLN A 61 9.73 -11.74 17.46
N GLY A 62 9.08 -10.80 16.77
CA GLY A 62 9.63 -9.48 16.42
C GLY A 62 9.58 -8.46 17.55
#